data_AF-A0A6M2DWT2-F1
#
_entry.id   AF-A0A6M2DWT2-F1
#
_cell.length_a   1.000
_cell.length_b   1.000
_cell.length_c   1.000
_cell.angle_alpha   90.00
_cell.angle_beta   90.00
_cell.angle_gamma   90.00
#
_symmetry.space_group_name_H-M   'P 1'
#
loop_
_entity.id
_entity.type
_entity.pdbx_description
1 polymer ?
#
loop_
_entity_poly.entity_id
_entity_poly.type
_entity_poly.pdbx_seq_one_letter_code
_entity_poly.pdbx_strand_id
1 'polypeptide(L)'
;MYGKLALLALMLVAVSSLTTADQCAGQKDGTMLPDPENCHRFYICDGEQAWLLVCPGVLVWNIEGNTCDYPQNVDCGNRPLPGAPGATEGSNFLDLN
;
A
#
# COMPACT_ATOMS: atom_id res chain seq x y z
N MET A 1 -31.34 -26.28 -23.34
CA MET A 1 -30.97 -24.84 -23.27
C MET A 1 -30.71 -24.35 -21.84
N TYR A 2 -30.71 -25.21 -20.80
CA TYR A 2 -30.37 -24.83 -19.40
C TYR A 2 -28.92 -25.14 -18.98
N GLY A 3 -28.10 -25.74 -19.86
CA GLY A 3 -26.74 -26.20 -19.54
C GLY A 3 -25.63 -25.13 -19.55
N LYS A 4 -25.92 -23.90 -19.98
CA LYS A 4 -24.97 -22.76 -19.90
C LYS A 4 -25.28 -21.81 -18.75
N LEU A 5 -26.50 -21.87 -18.21
CA LEU A 5 -26.99 -20.98 -17.15
C LEU A 5 -26.49 -21.42 -15.76
N ALA A 6 -26.30 -22.72 -15.52
CA ALA A 6 -25.73 -23.24 -14.28
C ALA A 6 -24.23 -22.89 -14.11
N LEU A 7 -23.47 -22.81 -15.20
CA LEU A 7 -22.05 -22.44 -15.19
C LEU A 7 -21.83 -20.96 -14.85
N LEU A 8 -22.73 -20.07 -15.30
CA LEU A 8 -22.66 -18.66 -14.94
C LEU A 8 -22.99 -18.41 -13.47
N ALA A 9 -23.87 -19.23 -12.87
CA ALA A 9 -24.19 -19.16 -11.44
C ALA A 9 -23.05 -19.68 -10.55
N LEU A 10 -22.30 -20.69 -11.00
CA LEU A 10 -21.13 -21.23 -10.28
C LEU A 10 -19.95 -20.26 -10.25
N MET A 11 -19.77 -19.44 -11.30
CA MET A 11 -18.71 -18.44 -11.34
C MET A 11 -19.01 -17.19 -10.49
N LEU A 12 -20.23 -17.03 -9.98
CA LEU A 12 -20.60 -15.92 -9.08
C LEU A 12 -20.34 -16.22 -7.59
N VAL A 13 -20.03 -17.47 -7.22
CA VAL A 13 -19.80 -17.86 -5.80
C VAL A 13 -18.31 -17.91 -5.43
N ALA A 14 -17.40 -17.54 -6.35
CA ALA A 14 -15.97 -17.44 -6.07
C ALA A 14 -15.30 -16.23 -6.73
N VAL A 15 -16.03 -15.13 -6.95
CA VAL A 15 -15.39 -13.81 -7.01
C VAL A 15 -15.25 -13.31 -5.57
N SER A 16 -14.55 -14.07 -4.73
CA SER A 16 -14.05 -13.57 -3.45
C SER A 16 -12.87 -12.65 -3.79
N SER A 17 -13.24 -11.42 -4.13
CA SER A 17 -12.38 -10.25 -4.06
C SER A 17 -11.16 -10.24 -4.99
N LEU A 18 -11.35 -9.80 -6.23
CA LEU A 18 -10.34 -8.95 -6.89
C LEU A 18 -10.39 -7.56 -6.24
N THR A 19 -10.32 -7.48 -4.91
CA THR A 19 -10.16 -6.20 -4.23
C THR A 19 -8.68 -5.95 -4.22
N THR A 20 -8.25 -4.92 -4.94
CA THR A 20 -7.07 -4.13 -4.55
C THR A 20 -6.98 -4.14 -3.03
N ALA A 21 -5.90 -4.74 -2.50
CA ALA A 21 -5.75 -5.07 -1.09
C ALA A 21 -6.30 -3.93 -0.23
N ASP A 22 -7.36 -4.18 0.53
CA ASP A 22 -7.77 -3.26 1.57
C ASP A 22 -6.80 -3.48 2.73
N GLN A 23 -5.75 -2.65 2.80
CA GLN A 23 -4.63 -2.87 3.72
C GLN A 23 -5.10 -2.97 5.18
N CYS A 24 -6.22 -2.34 5.53
CA CYS A 24 -6.72 -2.28 6.89
C CYS A 24 -7.85 -3.27 7.20
N ALA A 25 -8.24 -4.13 6.25
CA ALA A 25 -9.24 -5.16 6.50
C ALA A 25 -8.80 -6.11 7.64
N GLY A 26 -9.59 -6.14 8.71
CA GLY A 26 -9.33 -6.96 9.90
C GLY A 26 -8.21 -6.45 10.81
N GLN A 27 -7.69 -5.24 10.58
CA GLN A 27 -6.73 -4.59 11.45
C GLN A 27 -7.44 -3.79 12.55
N LYS A 28 -6.71 -3.48 13.62
CA LYS A 28 -7.19 -2.60 14.70
C LYS A 28 -6.98 -1.13 14.30
N ASP A 29 -7.87 -0.25 14.77
CA ASP A 29 -7.67 1.19 14.70
C ASP A 29 -6.30 1.60 15.29
N GLY A 30 -5.60 2.47 14.57
CA GLY A 30 -4.25 2.92 14.87
C GLY A 30 -3.14 1.96 14.44
N THR A 31 -3.45 0.79 13.86
CA THR A 31 -2.42 -0.07 13.27
C THR A 31 -1.73 0.68 12.13
N MET A 32 -0.40 0.63 12.12
CA MET A 32 0.44 1.24 11.09
C MET A 32 1.01 0.14 10.19
N LEU A 33 0.83 0.26 8.88
CA LEU A 33 1.24 -0.76 7.91
C LEU A 33 2.18 -0.17 6.86
N PRO A 34 3.21 -0.89 6.41
CA PRO A 34 4.06 -0.42 5.32
C PRO A 34 3.27 -0.36 4.01
N ASP A 35 3.55 0.64 3.17
CA ASP A 35 3.11 0.61 1.77
C ASP A 35 3.99 -0.38 0.98
N PRO A 36 3.43 -1.45 0.39
CA PRO A 36 4.21 -2.44 -0.36
C PRO A 36 4.86 -1.86 -1.62
N GLU A 37 4.35 -0.74 -2.15
CA GLU A 37 4.80 -0.14 -3.40
C GLU A 37 5.65 1.11 -3.17
N ASN A 38 5.82 1.56 -1.93
CA ASN A 38 6.60 2.76 -1.65
C ASN A 38 7.18 2.78 -0.24
N CYS A 39 8.50 2.71 -0.11
CA CYS A 39 9.14 2.70 1.21
C CYS A 39 9.00 4.03 1.98
N HIS A 40 8.70 5.12 1.26
CA HIS A 40 8.49 6.45 1.83
C HIS A 40 7.08 6.66 2.39
N ARG A 41 6.17 5.70 2.16
CA ARG A 41 4.77 5.79 2.57
C ARG A 41 4.39 4.65 3.51
N PHE A 42 3.34 4.87 4.28
CA PHE A 42 2.73 3.89 5.17
C PHE A 42 1.25 4.19 5.34
N TYR A 43 0.49 3.23 5.84
CA TYR A 43 -0.93 3.38 6.14
C TYR A 43 -1.17 3.46 7.65
N ILE A 44 -2.16 4.25 8.06
CA ILE A 44 -2.77 4.16 9.39
C ILE A 44 -4.20 3.65 9.21
N CYS A 45 -4.58 2.63 9.97
CA CYS A 45 -5.93 2.08 9.96
C CYS A 45 -6.86 2.85 10.88
N ASP A 46 -8.05 3.17 10.37
CA ASP A 46 -9.17 3.72 11.12
C ASP A 46 -10.45 2.98 10.69
N GLY A 47 -10.87 2.01 11.49
CA GLY A 47 -11.77 0.94 11.07
C GLY A 47 -11.17 0.11 9.95
N GLU A 48 -11.98 -0.18 8.94
CA GLU A 48 -11.53 -0.87 7.71
C GLU A 48 -10.89 0.12 6.70
N GLN A 49 -10.77 1.41 7.03
CA GLN A 49 -10.19 2.39 6.13
C GLN A 49 -8.67 2.51 6.31
N ALA A 50 -7.93 2.33 5.22
CA ALA A 50 -6.51 2.67 5.14
C ALA A 50 -6.31 4.15 4.76
N TRP A 51 -5.66 4.90 5.65
CA TRP A 51 -5.20 6.26 5.36
C TRP A 51 -3.74 6.24 4.97
N LEU A 52 -3.41 6.67 3.75
CA LEU A 52 -2.03 6.76 3.27
C LEU A 52 -1.34 8.01 3.81
N LEU A 53 -0.19 7.82 4.47
CA LEU A 53 0.68 8.87 4.95
C LEU A 53 2.06 8.78 4.30
N VAL A 54 2.70 9.93 4.19
CA VAL A 54 4.04 10.07 3.61
C VAL A 54 4.99 10.50 4.73
N CYS A 55 6.15 9.86 4.82
CA CYS A 55 7.18 10.27 5.77
C CYS A 55 7.70 11.68 5.43
N PRO A 56 8.06 12.50 6.41
CA PRO A 56 8.53 13.86 6.14
C PRO A 56 9.91 13.85 5.47
N GLY A 57 10.10 14.76 4.51
CA GLY A 57 11.39 14.98 3.85
C GLY A 57 11.86 13.76 3.06
N VAL A 58 13.01 13.19 3.46
CA VAL A 58 13.64 12.02 2.82
C VAL A 58 13.56 10.75 3.68
N LEU A 59 12.80 10.78 4.78
CA LEU A 59 12.69 9.65 5.71
C LEU A 59 11.84 8.53 5.12
N VAL A 60 12.01 7.30 5.59
CA VAL A 60 11.27 6.12 5.11
C VAL A 60 10.62 5.40 6.28
N TRP A 61 9.56 4.64 6.00
CA TRP A 61 8.82 3.94 7.04
C TRP A 61 9.64 2.76 7.58
N ASN A 62 10.09 2.90 8.83
CA ASN A 62 10.77 1.87 9.61
C ASN A 62 9.72 1.00 10.31
N ILE A 63 9.54 -0.23 9.81
CA ILE A 63 8.58 -1.19 10.36
C ILE A 63 8.98 -1.63 11.77
N GLU A 64 10.28 -1.80 12.05
CA GLU A 64 10.77 -2.23 13.36
C GLU A 64 10.58 -1.13 14.42
N GLY A 65 10.83 0.13 14.02
CA GLY A 65 10.69 1.30 14.89
C GLY A 65 9.27 1.87 14.97
N ASN A 66 8.34 1.42 14.12
CA ASN A 66 7.02 2.05 13.90
C ASN A 66 7.10 3.58 13.77
N THR A 67 8.08 4.05 13.00
CA THR A 67 8.32 5.49 12.80
C THR A 67 8.98 5.76 11.45
N CYS A 68 8.98 7.02 11.03
CA CYS A 68 9.83 7.45 9.93
C CYS A 68 11.28 7.61 10.41
N ASP A 69 12.21 6.99 9.70
CA ASP A 69 13.64 7.02 10.01
C ASP A 69 14.46 7.26 8.73
N TYR A 70 15.74 7.53 8.87
CA TYR A 70 16.60 7.75 7.72
C TYR A 70 16.80 6.46 6.91
N PRO A 71 16.90 6.55 5.57
CA PRO A 71 17.05 5.38 4.71
C PRO A 71 18.21 4.45 5.07
N GLN A 72 19.31 4.96 5.62
CA GLN A 72 20.44 4.13 6.06
C GLN A 72 20.14 3.24 7.28
N ASN A 73 19.05 3.54 8.01
CA ASN A 73 18.64 2.82 9.22
C ASN A 73 17.52 1.81 8.96
N VAL A 74 17.01 1.72 7.71
CA VAL A 74 15.80 0.95 7.38
C VAL A 74 16.06 0.03 6.22
N ASP A 75 15.69 -1.24 6.37
CA ASP A 75 15.59 -2.16 5.24
C ASP A 75 14.23 -1.98 4.54
N CYS A 76 14.25 -1.42 3.34
CA CYS A 76 13.06 -1.24 2.52
C CYS A 76 12.58 -2.54 1.86
N GLY A 77 13.40 -3.59 1.83
CA GLY A 77 13.13 -4.81 1.07
C GLY A 77 12.83 -4.49 -0.40
N ASN A 78 11.69 -4.98 -0.89
CA ASN A 78 11.25 -4.75 -2.27
C ASN A 78 10.45 -3.46 -2.47
N ARG A 79 10.26 -2.64 -1.43
CA ARG A 79 9.51 -1.38 -1.53
C ARG A 79 10.39 -0.32 -2.18
N PRO A 80 10.07 0.18 -3.38
CA PRO A 80 10.90 1.18 -4.04
C PRO A 80 10.84 2.54 -3.33
N LEU A 81 11.88 3.36 -3.49
CA LEU A 81 11.89 4.75 -3.03
C LEU A 81 11.28 5.67 -4.09
N PRO A 82 10.59 6.77 -3.70
CA PRO A 82 10.20 7.82 -4.63
C PRO A 82 11.45 8.38 -5.32
N GLY A 83 11.43 8.47 -6.64
CA GLY A 83 12.57 8.96 -7.43
C GLY A 83 13.68 7.93 -7.66
N ALA A 84 13.56 6.70 -7.18
CA ALA A 84 14.40 5.60 -7.66
C ALA A 84 14.15 5.39 -9.17
N PRO A 85 15.18 5.13 -10.00
CA PRO A 85 14.99 4.80 -11.41
C PRO A 85 14.06 3.57 -11.53
N GLY A 86 12.79 3.81 -11.89
CA GLY A 86 11.76 2.77 -11.95
C GLY A 86 10.53 2.99 -11.06
N ALA A 87 10.50 3.99 -10.18
CA ALA A 87 9.31 4.33 -9.39
C ALA A 87 8.41 5.32 -10.16
N THR A 88 7.36 4.82 -10.80
CA THR A 88 6.32 5.67 -11.40
C THR A 88 5.26 6.00 -10.36
N GLU A 89 5.31 7.18 -9.73
CA GLU A 89 4.13 8.00 -9.40
C GLU A 89 4.58 9.47 -9.20
N GLY A 90 4.31 10.33 -10.21
CA GLY A 90 4.11 11.77 -9.99
C GLY A 90 5.34 12.68 -9.82
N SER A 91 6.39 12.53 -10.63
CA SER A 91 7.47 13.52 -10.72
C SER A 91 7.01 14.83 -11.40
N ASN A 92 6.40 15.75 -10.65
CA ASN A 92 6.43 17.17 -11.02
C ASN A 92 7.69 17.82 -10.42
N PHE A 93 8.76 17.70 -11.20
CA PHE A 93 10.06 18.34 -11.06
C PHE A 93 9.99 19.87 -11.27
N LEU A 94 9.06 20.58 -10.62
CA LEU A 94 8.93 22.05 -10.76
C LEU A 94 9.01 22.84 -9.43
N ASP A 95 9.23 22.20 -8.29
CA ASP A 95 9.36 22.90 -6.99
C ASP A 95 10.81 23.02 -6.48
N LEU A 96 11.81 23.02 -7.37
CA LEU A 96 13.19 23.39 -7.04
C LEU A 96 13.54 24.73 -7.71
N ASN A 97 12.94 25.81 -7.20
CA ASN A 97 13.42 27.18 -7.44
C ASN A 97 13.94 27.80 -6.14
#